data_AF-A0A933Z171-F1
#
_entry.id   AF-A0A933Z171-F1
#
_cell.length_a   1.000
_cell.length_b   1.000
_cell.length_c   1.000
_cell.angle_alpha   90.00
_cell.angle_beta   90.00
_cell.angle_gamma   90.00
#
_symmetry.space_group_name_H-M   'P 1'
#
loop_
_entity.id
_entity.type
_entity.pdbx_description
1 polymer ?
#
loop_
_entity_poly.entity_id
_entity_poly.type
_entity_poly.pdbx_seq_one_letter_code
_entity_poly.pdbx_strand_id
1 'polypeptide(L)'
;MPPVFCFIDDAQFELDNFAQNAAPAFARARFVYARTFGEARERLAGEYPLCFLLDIYGAGPRVSAPRIPDLAELERDLGPGTPLDSLYEGLEQAGAEAGNLYLRRLYGQVERWQRAFLQAAGDLGQGRAYGLYNLEQARRHYPHAAALGYSRKALYADAVALSLAGAEGLLQKPQGAGDQAIALATRQAAPGLARAAHAAVERRLGMRAGPLLARLAGQDGLRELTQALQRALTCLDGRGERGPAGQALLDLARRAAGLDPGDQALLGALGLWLEAA
;
A
#
# COMPACT_ATOMS: atom_id res chain seq x y z
N MET A 1 4.83 19.08 -13.60
CA MET A 1 4.37 17.74 -14.07
C MET A 1 3.60 17.06 -12.96
N PRO A 2 2.55 16.27 -13.24
CA PRO A 2 1.82 15.59 -12.17
C PRO A 2 2.72 14.55 -11.48
N PRO A 3 2.65 14.44 -10.14
CA PRO A 3 3.25 13.36 -9.37
C PRO A 3 2.97 11.97 -9.94
N VAL A 4 3.94 11.08 -9.78
CA VAL A 4 3.86 9.71 -10.31
C VAL A 4 3.51 8.73 -9.21
N PHE A 5 2.43 7.98 -9.40
CA PHE A 5 2.06 6.86 -8.53
C PHE A 5 2.30 5.56 -9.31
N CYS A 6 2.70 4.51 -8.62
CA CYS A 6 2.90 3.19 -9.21
C CYS A 6 1.84 2.23 -8.68
N PHE A 7 1.19 1.48 -9.56
CA PHE A 7 0.37 0.34 -9.18
C PHE A 7 1.01 -0.95 -9.70
N ILE A 8 1.39 -1.84 -8.77
CA ILE A 8 2.07 -3.09 -9.06
C ILE A 8 1.15 -4.26 -8.73
N ASP A 9 0.77 -5.01 -9.76
CA ASP A 9 -0.16 -6.13 -9.69
C ASP A 9 0.16 -7.13 -10.80
N ASP A 10 0.29 -8.41 -10.47
CA ASP A 10 0.68 -9.43 -11.46
C ASP A 10 -0.48 -9.82 -12.40
N ALA A 11 -1.71 -9.43 -12.07
CA ALA A 11 -2.90 -9.66 -12.89
C ALA A 11 -3.22 -8.47 -13.81
N GLN A 12 -3.21 -8.71 -15.13
CA GLN A 12 -3.56 -7.68 -16.13
C GLN A 12 -4.97 -7.10 -15.92
N PHE A 13 -5.93 -7.94 -15.55
CA PHE A 13 -7.29 -7.51 -15.24
C PHE A 13 -7.33 -6.44 -14.14
N GLU A 14 -6.50 -6.58 -13.10
CA GLU A 14 -6.46 -5.59 -12.01
C GLU A 14 -5.90 -4.25 -12.48
N LEU A 15 -4.83 -4.29 -13.27
CA LEU A 15 -4.22 -3.09 -13.84
C LEU A 15 -5.23 -2.33 -14.72
N ASP A 16 -5.93 -3.03 -15.61
CA ASP A 16 -6.91 -2.43 -16.51
C ASP A 16 -8.13 -1.90 -15.74
N ASN A 17 -8.66 -2.69 -14.80
CA ASN A 17 -9.78 -2.29 -13.98
C ASN A 17 -9.44 -1.05 -13.13
N PHE A 18 -8.26 -1.02 -12.51
CA PHE A 18 -7.82 0.15 -11.75
C PHE A 18 -7.68 1.37 -12.66
N ALA A 19 -7.03 1.23 -13.81
CA ALA A 19 -6.83 2.33 -14.74
C ALA A 19 -8.14 2.96 -15.20
N GLN A 20 -9.16 2.15 -15.48
CA GLN A 20 -10.45 2.60 -15.96
C GLN A 20 -11.35 3.13 -14.84
N ASN A 21 -11.35 2.48 -13.67
CA ASN A 21 -12.38 2.70 -12.65
C ASN A 21 -11.87 3.38 -11.37
N ALA A 22 -10.57 3.31 -11.04
CA ALA A 22 -10.01 3.91 -9.83
C ALA A 22 -9.14 5.14 -10.11
N ALA A 23 -8.21 5.03 -11.06
CA ALA A 23 -7.23 6.09 -11.36
C ALA A 23 -7.83 7.47 -11.65
N PRO A 24 -9.01 7.61 -12.31
CA PRO A 24 -9.62 8.93 -12.51
C PRO A 24 -9.92 9.70 -11.22
N ALA A 25 -10.09 9.02 -10.08
CA ALA A 25 -10.29 9.68 -8.78
C ALA A 25 -9.00 10.30 -8.20
N PHE A 26 -7.84 9.95 -8.76
CA PHE A 26 -6.52 10.47 -8.37
C PHE A 26 -6.13 11.67 -9.24
N ALA A 27 -6.95 12.71 -9.26
CA ALA A 27 -6.78 13.86 -10.16
C ALA A 27 -5.40 14.56 -10.09
N ARG A 28 -4.65 14.36 -9.00
CA ARG A 28 -3.33 14.97 -8.74
C ARG A 28 -2.15 14.08 -9.11
N ALA A 29 -2.38 12.86 -9.58
CA ALA A 29 -1.32 11.92 -9.88
C ALA A 29 -1.58 11.22 -11.22
N ARG A 30 -0.50 10.94 -11.93
CA ARG A 30 -0.51 9.99 -13.05
C ARG A 30 0.00 8.63 -12.58
N PHE A 31 -0.42 7.56 -13.25
CA PHE A 31 -0.05 6.21 -12.87
C PHE A 31 0.96 5.57 -13.82
N VAL A 32 1.89 4.83 -13.23
CA VAL A 32 2.67 3.78 -13.87
C VAL A 32 2.08 2.44 -13.41
N TYR A 33 1.66 1.63 -14.36
CA TYR A 33 1.15 0.28 -14.12
C TYR A 33 2.25 -0.73 -14.46
N ALA A 34 2.44 -1.74 -13.61
CA ALA A 34 3.44 -2.77 -13.84
C ALA A 34 3.06 -4.08 -13.14
N ARG A 35 3.58 -5.20 -13.64
CA ARG A 35 3.41 -6.52 -13.03
C ARG A 35 4.51 -6.88 -12.05
N THR A 36 5.60 -6.13 -12.05
CA THR A 36 6.73 -6.33 -11.13
C THR A 36 7.35 -4.98 -10.78
N PHE A 37 8.12 -4.93 -9.69
CA PHE A 37 8.93 -3.76 -9.38
C PHE A 37 9.96 -3.43 -10.48
N GLY A 38 10.57 -4.45 -11.10
CA GLY A 38 11.54 -4.24 -12.19
C GLY A 38 10.93 -3.49 -13.36
N GLU A 39 9.76 -3.94 -13.82
CA GLU A 39 8.98 -3.28 -14.88
C GLU A 39 8.54 -1.87 -14.47
N ALA A 40 8.12 -1.66 -13.21
CA ALA A 40 7.77 -0.33 -12.71
C ALA A 40 8.96 0.63 -12.83
N ARG A 41 10.17 0.17 -12.46
CA ARG A 41 11.40 0.97 -12.52
C ARG A 41 11.80 1.33 -13.95
N GLU A 42 11.67 0.40 -14.89
CA GLU A 42 11.91 0.65 -16.31
C GLU A 42 10.93 1.71 -16.86
N ARG A 43 9.64 1.56 -16.55
CA ARG A 43 8.59 2.50 -16.96
C ARG A 43 8.69 3.88 -16.31
N LEU A 44 9.26 3.96 -15.11
CA LEU A 44 9.54 5.23 -14.45
C LEU A 44 10.61 6.05 -15.16
N ALA A 45 11.49 5.42 -15.97
CA ALA A 45 12.51 6.12 -16.77
C ALA A 45 13.32 7.19 -16.00
N GLY A 46 13.63 6.93 -14.73
CA GLY A 46 14.38 7.84 -13.86
C GLY A 46 13.53 8.86 -13.07
N GLU A 47 12.21 8.84 -13.21
CA GLU A 47 11.31 9.67 -12.42
C GLU A 47 11.18 9.20 -10.97
N TYR A 48 10.77 10.13 -10.10
CA TYR A 48 10.61 9.93 -8.66
C TYR A 48 9.14 9.68 -8.30
N PRO A 49 8.71 8.43 -8.10
CA PRO A 49 7.35 8.12 -7.68
C PRO A 49 7.12 8.60 -6.25
N LEU A 50 5.90 9.05 -5.96
CA LEU A 50 5.50 9.44 -4.60
C LEU A 50 4.76 8.33 -3.86
N CYS A 51 4.18 7.37 -4.58
CA CYS A 51 3.37 6.33 -3.98
C CYS A 51 3.48 5.02 -4.76
N PHE A 52 3.52 3.90 -4.04
CA PHE A 52 3.34 2.56 -4.56
C PHE A 52 2.08 1.94 -3.96
N LEU A 53 1.17 1.51 -4.82
CA LEU A 53 0.11 0.57 -4.49
C LEU A 53 0.60 -0.83 -4.87
N LEU A 54 0.70 -1.72 -3.90
CA LEU A 54 1.34 -3.03 -4.07
C LEU A 54 0.31 -4.13 -3.84
N ASP A 55 0.07 -4.98 -4.84
CA ASP A 55 -0.61 -6.24 -4.53
C ASP A 55 0.22 -7.04 -3.54
N ILE A 56 -0.48 -7.62 -2.58
CA ILE A 56 0.11 -8.37 -1.49
C ILE A 56 0.43 -9.78 -1.98
N TYR A 57 -0.51 -10.39 -2.70
CA TYR A 57 -0.38 -11.74 -3.23
C TYR A 57 -0.02 -11.64 -4.71
N GLY A 58 0.86 -12.53 -5.13
CA GLY A 58 1.25 -12.67 -6.52
C GLY A 58 2.24 -13.82 -6.66
N ALA A 59 2.68 -14.07 -7.88
CA ALA A 59 3.63 -15.12 -8.19
C ALA A 59 4.94 -14.94 -7.39
N GLY A 60 5.15 -15.81 -6.41
CA GLY A 60 6.37 -15.83 -5.61
C GLY A 60 7.53 -16.52 -6.35
N PRO A 61 8.79 -16.09 -6.17
CA PRO A 61 9.95 -16.66 -6.86
C PRO A 61 10.31 -18.10 -6.43
N ARG A 62 9.54 -18.72 -5.53
CA ARG A 62 9.92 -19.96 -4.83
C ARG A 62 9.03 -21.18 -5.12
N VAL A 63 8.00 -21.07 -5.97
CA VAL A 63 7.13 -22.22 -6.29
C VAL A 63 7.43 -22.71 -7.70
N SER A 64 7.96 -23.92 -7.79
CA SER A 64 8.46 -24.51 -9.04
C SER A 64 7.38 -25.15 -9.92
N ALA A 65 6.16 -25.36 -9.39
CA ALA A 65 5.05 -25.97 -10.13
C ALA A 65 3.69 -25.57 -9.52
N PRO A 66 3.16 -24.36 -9.83
CA PRO A 66 1.87 -23.93 -9.33
C PRO A 66 0.74 -24.81 -9.87
N ARG A 67 -0.22 -25.19 -9.01
CA ARG A 67 -1.38 -26.01 -9.37
C ARG A 67 -2.61 -25.62 -8.56
N ILE A 68 -3.79 -25.91 -9.10
CA ILE A 68 -5.04 -25.81 -8.36
C ILE A 68 -5.17 -27.10 -7.52
N PRO A 69 -5.36 -27.01 -6.19
CA PRO A 69 -5.62 -28.19 -5.37
C PRO A 69 -6.95 -28.84 -5.78
N ASP A 70 -7.02 -30.16 -5.74
CA ASP A 70 -8.25 -30.88 -6.02
C ASP A 70 -9.22 -30.82 -4.83
N LEU A 71 -10.44 -31.30 -5.04
CA LEU A 71 -11.49 -31.29 -4.01
C LEU A 71 -11.07 -32.09 -2.76
N ALA A 72 -10.43 -33.24 -2.94
CA ALA A 72 -10.06 -34.12 -1.83
C ALA A 72 -8.93 -33.52 -0.98
N GLU A 73 -8.03 -32.74 -1.60
CA GLU A 73 -7.01 -31.97 -0.89
C GLU A 73 -7.64 -30.82 -0.09
N LEU A 74 -8.56 -30.06 -0.70
CA LEU A 74 -9.26 -28.98 0.00
C LEU A 74 -10.08 -29.52 1.19
N GLU A 75 -10.80 -30.63 1.01
CA GLU A 75 -11.54 -31.29 2.09
C GLU A 75 -10.62 -31.75 3.23
N ARG A 76 -9.43 -32.26 2.89
CA ARG A 76 -8.42 -32.66 3.88
C ARG A 76 -7.91 -31.46 4.68
N ASP A 77 -7.64 -30.34 4.02
CA ASP A 77 -7.13 -29.12 4.65
C ASP A 77 -8.18 -28.43 5.53
N LEU A 78 -9.45 -28.48 5.11
CA LEU A 78 -10.58 -28.01 5.92
C LEU A 78 -10.83 -28.90 7.15
N GLY A 79 -10.46 -30.17 7.05
CA GLY A 79 -10.73 -31.18 8.07
C GLY A 79 -12.22 -31.53 8.17
N PRO A 80 -12.62 -32.29 9.20
CA PRO A 80 -14.02 -32.65 9.37
C PRO A 80 -14.87 -31.38 9.57
N GLY A 81 -15.95 -31.29 8.79
CA GLY A 81 -16.95 -30.23 8.96
C GLY A 81 -17.45 -30.21 10.40
N THR A 82 -17.45 -29.04 11.03
CA THR A 82 -18.05 -28.88 12.35
C THR A 82 -19.52 -28.56 12.16
N PRO A 83 -20.44 -29.36 12.72
CA PRO A 83 -21.87 -29.06 12.72
C PRO A 83 -22.17 -27.66 13.31
N LEU A 84 -23.17 -26.96 12.78
CA LEU A 84 -23.50 -25.59 13.20
C LEU A 84 -24.08 -25.54 14.62
N ASP A 85 -24.78 -26.57 15.04
CA ASP A 85 -25.29 -26.77 16.40
C ASP A 85 -24.15 -26.77 17.45
N SER A 86 -22.97 -27.26 17.09
CA SER A 86 -21.80 -27.22 17.97
C SER A 86 -21.37 -25.80 18.37
N LEU A 87 -21.77 -24.76 17.63
CA LEU A 87 -21.54 -23.37 18.00
C LEU A 87 -22.35 -22.99 19.25
N TYR A 88 -23.54 -23.57 19.41
CA TYR A 88 -24.53 -23.25 20.43
C TYR A 88 -24.50 -24.16 21.67
N GLU A 89 -23.76 -25.28 21.61
CA GLU A 89 -23.65 -26.23 22.71
C GLU A 89 -23.18 -25.58 24.02
N GLY A 90 -23.97 -25.72 25.09
CA GLY A 90 -23.55 -25.28 26.41
C GLY A 90 -23.62 -23.76 26.63
N LEU A 91 -24.15 -22.97 25.68
CA LEU A 91 -24.19 -21.51 25.81
C LEU A 91 -25.11 -21.06 26.97
N GLU A 92 -26.21 -21.78 27.22
CA GLU A 92 -27.13 -21.44 28.31
C GLU A 92 -26.49 -21.59 29.70
N GLN A 93 -25.55 -22.53 29.84
CA GLN A 93 -24.81 -22.76 31.08
C GLN A 93 -23.61 -21.81 31.25
N ALA A 94 -23.20 -21.10 30.18
CA ALA A 94 -22.03 -20.22 30.19
C ALA A 94 -22.29 -18.82 30.78
N GLY A 95 -23.56 -18.46 31.00
CA GLY A 95 -23.94 -17.18 31.60
C GLY A 95 -23.34 -15.97 30.86
N ALA A 96 -22.61 -15.11 31.57
CA ALA A 96 -22.00 -13.91 31.00
C ALA A 96 -20.93 -14.19 29.91
N GLU A 97 -20.34 -15.39 29.88
CA GLU A 97 -19.29 -15.77 28.92
C GLU A 97 -19.86 -16.39 27.61
N ALA A 98 -21.17 -16.57 27.51
CA ALA A 98 -21.80 -17.22 26.36
C ALA A 98 -21.44 -16.56 25.02
N GLY A 99 -21.41 -15.21 24.98
CA GLY A 99 -21.04 -14.47 23.78
C GLY A 99 -19.59 -14.72 23.34
N ASN A 100 -18.65 -14.68 24.29
CA ASN A 100 -17.23 -14.93 24.03
C ASN A 100 -16.99 -16.38 23.57
N LEU A 101 -17.65 -17.34 24.22
CA LEU A 101 -17.58 -18.74 23.84
C LEU A 101 -18.10 -18.98 22.41
N TYR A 102 -19.25 -18.39 22.07
CA TYR A 102 -19.81 -18.46 20.72
C TYR A 102 -18.85 -17.87 19.67
N LEU A 103 -18.33 -16.66 19.92
CA LEU A 103 -17.42 -15.99 18.99
C LEU A 103 -16.11 -16.77 18.80
N ARG A 104 -15.55 -17.36 19.87
CA ARG A 104 -14.36 -18.21 19.78
C ARG A 104 -14.60 -19.44 18.91
N ARG A 105 -15.75 -20.10 19.03
CA ARG A 105 -16.11 -21.27 18.22
C ARG A 105 -16.34 -20.89 16.76
N LEU A 106 -17.08 -19.81 16.52
CA LEU A 106 -17.31 -19.29 15.17
C LEU A 106 -15.99 -18.90 14.49
N TYR A 107 -15.12 -18.19 15.21
CA TYR A 107 -13.81 -17.80 14.70
C TYR A 107 -12.92 -19.02 14.44
N GLY A 108 -12.99 -20.07 15.27
CA GLY A 108 -12.31 -21.34 14.98
C GLY A 108 -12.73 -21.94 13.63
N GLN A 109 -13.98 -21.78 13.21
CA GLN A 109 -14.39 -22.19 11.86
C GLN A 109 -13.79 -21.30 10.76
N VAL A 110 -13.77 -19.98 10.98
CA VAL A 110 -13.14 -19.02 10.06
C VAL A 110 -11.64 -19.29 9.90
N GLU A 111 -10.94 -19.56 10.99
CA GLU A 111 -9.51 -19.85 11.00
C GLU A 111 -9.17 -21.11 10.17
N ARG A 112 -10.02 -22.14 10.20
CA ARG A 112 -9.83 -23.32 9.34
C ARG A 112 -9.90 -22.94 7.85
N TRP A 113 -10.89 -22.16 7.45
CA TRP A 113 -11.00 -21.66 6.08
C TRP A 113 -9.83 -20.78 5.70
N GLN A 114 -9.35 -19.93 6.61
CA GLN A 114 -8.15 -19.10 6.37
C GLN A 114 -6.90 -19.95 6.16
N ARG A 115 -6.71 -21.02 6.95
CA ARG A 115 -5.59 -21.96 6.78
C ARG A 115 -5.67 -22.72 5.45
N ALA A 116 -6.83 -23.27 5.12
CA ALA A 116 -7.04 -23.94 3.83
C ALA A 116 -6.82 -22.98 2.65
N PHE A 117 -7.28 -21.72 2.77
CA PHE A 117 -7.01 -20.67 1.79
C PHE A 117 -5.51 -20.40 1.63
N LEU A 118 -4.76 -20.27 2.71
CA LEU A 118 -3.32 -20.04 2.66
C LEU A 118 -2.57 -21.21 2.01
N GLN A 119 -2.98 -22.45 2.30
CA GLN A 119 -2.41 -23.63 1.66
C GLN A 119 -2.70 -23.63 0.15
N ALA A 120 -3.96 -23.42 -0.24
CA ALA A 120 -4.35 -23.33 -1.65
C ALA A 120 -3.64 -22.19 -2.39
N ALA A 121 -3.47 -21.03 -1.75
CA ALA A 121 -2.70 -19.93 -2.31
C ALA A 121 -1.23 -20.33 -2.51
N GLY A 122 -0.63 -21.00 -1.52
CA GLY A 122 0.72 -21.54 -1.59
C GLY A 122 0.91 -22.54 -2.75
N ASP A 123 -0.02 -23.48 -2.91
CA ASP A 123 -0.04 -24.46 -4.00
C ASP A 123 -0.14 -23.77 -5.38
N LEU A 124 -0.84 -22.64 -5.46
CA LEU A 124 -0.92 -21.77 -6.65
C LEU A 124 0.33 -20.90 -6.87
N GLY A 125 1.33 -20.97 -5.99
CA GLY A 125 2.48 -20.09 -6.03
C GLY A 125 2.18 -18.63 -5.67
N GLN A 126 1.01 -18.37 -5.08
CA GLN A 126 0.59 -17.05 -4.65
C GLN A 126 0.81 -16.87 -3.16
N GLY A 127 1.51 -15.80 -2.79
CA GLY A 127 1.68 -15.49 -1.38
C GLY A 127 2.19 -14.09 -1.11
N ARG A 128 2.09 -13.69 0.16
CA ARG A 128 2.51 -12.37 0.64
C ARG A 128 3.99 -12.03 0.39
N ALA A 129 4.81 -13.04 0.12
CA ALA A 129 6.22 -12.84 -0.22
C ALA A 129 6.41 -11.94 -1.44
N TYR A 130 5.45 -11.97 -2.38
CA TYR A 130 5.42 -11.08 -3.54
C TYR A 130 5.30 -9.61 -3.13
N GLY A 131 4.27 -9.25 -2.36
CA GLY A 131 4.06 -7.89 -1.87
C GLY A 131 5.19 -7.39 -0.97
N LEU A 132 5.70 -8.27 -0.09
CA LEU A 132 6.84 -7.94 0.79
C LEU A 132 8.11 -7.65 0.00
N TYR A 133 8.40 -8.44 -1.04
CA TYR A 133 9.54 -8.19 -1.92
C TYR A 133 9.40 -6.84 -2.63
N ASN A 134 8.23 -6.55 -3.23
CA ASN A 134 8.01 -5.27 -3.91
C ASN A 134 8.12 -4.08 -2.93
N LEU A 135 7.65 -4.22 -1.69
CA LEU A 135 7.79 -3.22 -0.64
C LEU A 135 9.26 -2.97 -0.30
N GLU A 136 10.05 -4.03 -0.09
CA GLU A 136 11.48 -3.93 0.15
C GLU A 136 12.20 -3.19 -0.98
N GLN A 137 11.90 -3.53 -2.24
CA GLN A 137 12.49 -2.87 -3.39
C GLN A 137 12.09 -1.39 -3.48
N ALA A 138 10.82 -1.06 -3.27
CA ALA A 138 10.36 0.32 -3.24
C ALA A 138 11.07 1.14 -2.16
N ARG A 139 11.28 0.56 -0.97
CA ARG A 139 12.01 1.20 0.13
C ARG A 139 13.48 1.44 -0.18
N ARG A 140 14.12 0.45 -0.80
CA ARG A 140 15.54 0.51 -1.17
C ARG A 140 15.82 1.57 -2.22
N HIS A 141 14.98 1.66 -3.25
CA HIS A 141 15.22 2.52 -4.40
C HIS A 141 14.52 3.88 -4.30
N TYR A 142 13.39 3.97 -3.61
CA TYR A 142 12.57 5.18 -3.51
C TYR A 142 12.16 5.43 -2.05
N PRO A 143 13.12 5.71 -1.14
CA PRO A 143 12.84 5.82 0.30
C PRO A 143 11.88 6.97 0.68
N HIS A 144 11.69 7.96 -0.18
CA HIS A 144 10.73 9.05 0.00
C HIS A 144 9.29 8.68 -0.38
N ALA A 145 9.09 7.67 -1.23
CA ALA A 145 7.77 7.26 -1.70
C ALA A 145 6.98 6.56 -0.58
N ALA A 146 5.67 6.80 -0.48
CA ALA A 146 4.79 5.96 0.31
C ALA A 146 4.62 4.58 -0.39
N ALA A 147 4.29 3.55 0.38
CA ALA A 147 3.94 2.23 -0.12
C ALA A 147 2.80 1.64 0.71
N LEU A 148 1.73 1.24 0.01
CA LEU A 148 0.50 0.71 0.59
C LEU A 148 0.25 -0.68 0.03
N GLY A 149 -0.07 -1.64 0.90
CA GLY A 149 -0.60 -2.92 0.46
C GLY A 149 -2.01 -2.73 -0.10
N TYR A 150 -2.36 -3.38 -1.20
CA TYR A 150 -3.67 -3.31 -1.82
C TYR A 150 -4.11 -4.70 -2.28
N SER A 151 -5.05 -5.33 -1.56
CA SER A 151 -5.40 -6.73 -1.84
C SER A 151 -6.88 -7.03 -1.64
N ARG A 152 -7.38 -8.07 -2.33
CA ARG A 152 -8.72 -8.62 -2.15
C ARG A 152 -8.79 -9.64 -1.01
N LYS A 153 -7.68 -10.35 -0.77
CA LYS A 153 -7.65 -11.61 -0.03
C LYS A 153 -6.66 -11.59 1.13
N ALA A 154 -6.15 -10.42 1.50
CA ALA A 154 -5.21 -10.29 2.60
C ALA A 154 -5.88 -10.65 3.93
N LEU A 155 -5.16 -11.43 4.72
CA LEU A 155 -5.56 -11.79 6.08
C LEU A 155 -4.94 -10.84 7.10
N TYR A 156 -5.40 -10.90 8.35
CA TYR A 156 -4.85 -10.09 9.43
C TYR A 156 -3.33 -10.27 9.59
N ALA A 157 -2.83 -11.49 9.47
CA ALA A 157 -1.40 -11.78 9.52
C ALA A 157 -0.59 -11.12 8.39
N ASP A 158 -1.21 -10.86 7.24
CA ASP A 158 -0.57 -10.15 6.13
C ASP A 158 -0.46 -8.65 6.43
N ALA A 159 -1.49 -8.08 7.06
CA ALA A 159 -1.46 -6.71 7.55
C ALA A 159 -0.36 -6.48 8.58
N VAL A 160 -0.21 -7.41 9.53
CA VAL A 160 0.88 -7.38 10.52
C VAL A 160 2.24 -7.44 9.82
N ALA A 161 2.42 -8.36 8.87
CA ALA A 161 3.69 -8.51 8.16
C ALA A 161 4.08 -7.26 7.35
N LEU A 162 3.13 -6.66 6.60
CA LEU A 162 3.41 -5.44 5.85
C LEU A 162 3.66 -4.23 6.76
N SER A 163 2.93 -4.13 7.87
CA SER A 163 3.14 -3.06 8.85
C SER A 163 4.54 -3.13 9.46
N LEU A 164 4.97 -4.31 9.88
CA LEU A 164 6.34 -4.54 10.38
C LEU A 164 7.42 -4.27 9.33
N ALA A 165 7.11 -4.48 8.05
CA ALA A 165 7.99 -4.14 6.92
C ALA A 165 7.95 -2.65 6.53
N GLY A 166 7.15 -1.82 7.21
CA GLY A 166 7.10 -0.37 7.01
C GLY A 166 6.21 0.10 5.86
N ALA A 167 5.12 -0.61 5.56
CA ALA A 167 4.04 -0.07 4.72
C ALA A 167 3.27 1.03 5.48
N GLU A 168 2.83 2.09 4.77
CA GLU A 168 2.06 3.19 5.39
C GLU A 168 0.57 2.87 5.59
N GLY A 169 0.15 1.64 5.25
CA GLY A 169 -1.23 1.18 5.35
C GLY A 169 -1.54 0.01 4.43
N LEU A 170 -2.73 -0.55 4.63
CA LEU A 170 -3.32 -1.57 3.78
C LEU A 170 -4.70 -1.12 3.32
N LEU A 171 -4.99 -1.40 2.06
CA LEU A 171 -6.20 -1.03 1.37
C LEU A 171 -6.86 -2.30 0.84
N GLN A 172 -8.18 -2.35 0.93
CA GLN A 172 -8.96 -3.47 0.46
C GLN A 172 -9.37 -3.23 -0.99
N LYS A 173 -8.97 -4.12 -1.90
CA LYS A 173 -9.52 -4.15 -3.26
C LYS A 173 -11.00 -4.51 -3.17
N PRO A 174 -11.88 -3.78 -3.87
CA PRO A 174 -13.30 -4.09 -3.88
C PRO A 174 -13.59 -5.47 -4.44
N GLN A 175 -14.63 -6.10 -3.90
CA GLN A 175 -15.09 -7.44 -4.24
C GLN A 175 -16.37 -7.36 -5.08
N GLY A 176 -16.66 -8.40 -5.85
CA GLY A 176 -17.89 -8.52 -6.62
C GLY A 176 -18.10 -9.93 -7.15
N ALA A 177 -19.35 -10.28 -7.47
CA ALA A 177 -19.71 -11.59 -8.02
C ALA A 177 -19.20 -11.83 -9.46
N GLY A 178 -18.64 -10.80 -10.10
CA GLY A 178 -18.05 -10.85 -11.43
C GLY A 178 -17.49 -9.48 -11.84
N ASP A 179 -16.90 -9.41 -13.03
CA ASP A 179 -16.10 -8.26 -13.49
C ASP A 179 -16.86 -6.92 -13.49
N GLN A 180 -18.12 -6.89 -13.92
CA GLN A 180 -18.94 -5.67 -13.89
C GLN A 180 -19.21 -5.18 -12.47
N ALA A 181 -19.47 -6.11 -11.55
CA ALA A 181 -19.69 -5.78 -10.14
C ALA A 181 -18.38 -5.28 -9.50
N ILE A 182 -17.25 -5.89 -9.85
CA ILE A 182 -15.92 -5.45 -9.42
C ILE A 182 -15.62 -4.04 -9.96
N ALA A 183 -15.90 -3.76 -11.22
CA ALA A 183 -15.69 -2.44 -11.82
C ALA A 183 -16.53 -1.35 -11.12
N LEU A 184 -17.81 -1.64 -10.85
CA LEU A 184 -18.69 -0.73 -10.12
C LEU A 184 -18.19 -0.48 -8.70
N ALA A 185 -17.85 -1.54 -7.97
CA ALA A 185 -17.35 -1.44 -6.60
C ALA A 185 -16.00 -0.70 -6.56
N THR A 186 -15.14 -0.92 -7.55
CA THR A 186 -13.87 -0.19 -7.75
C THR A 186 -14.12 1.30 -7.91
N ARG A 187 -15.05 1.70 -8.76
CA ARG A 187 -15.41 3.11 -8.98
C ARG A 187 -15.97 3.78 -7.73
N GLN A 188 -16.81 3.06 -6.98
CA GLN A 188 -17.39 3.57 -5.74
C GLN A 188 -16.34 3.75 -4.64
N ALA A 189 -15.37 2.84 -4.54
CA ALA A 189 -14.30 2.92 -3.54
C ALA A 189 -13.20 3.94 -3.91
N ALA A 190 -13.07 4.28 -5.20
CA ALA A 190 -11.97 5.08 -5.73
C ALA A 190 -11.70 6.41 -4.99
N PRO A 191 -12.72 7.22 -4.59
CA PRO A 191 -12.45 8.45 -3.84
C PRO A 191 -11.82 8.19 -2.47
N GLY A 192 -12.23 7.12 -1.78
CA GLY A 192 -11.64 6.72 -0.50
C GLY A 192 -10.21 6.23 -0.66
N LEU A 193 -9.97 5.44 -1.70
CA LEU A 193 -8.66 4.93 -2.09
C LEU A 193 -7.67 6.08 -2.41
N ALA A 194 -8.10 7.08 -3.19
CA ALA A 194 -7.30 8.26 -3.49
C ALA A 194 -6.96 9.07 -2.22
N ARG A 195 -7.95 9.32 -1.35
CA ARG A 195 -7.71 10.01 -0.06
C ARG A 195 -6.70 9.28 0.80
N ALA A 196 -6.82 7.95 0.92
CA ALA A 196 -5.90 7.15 1.73
C ALA A 196 -4.47 7.18 1.18
N ALA A 197 -4.32 7.09 -0.15
CA ALA A 197 -3.02 7.18 -0.80
C ALA A 197 -2.38 8.55 -0.65
N HIS A 198 -3.13 9.64 -0.86
CA HIS A 198 -2.64 11.00 -0.65
C HIS A 198 -2.19 11.24 0.80
N ALA A 199 -2.98 10.78 1.76
CA ALA A 199 -2.63 10.89 3.18
C ALA A 199 -1.36 10.08 3.52
N ALA A 200 -1.15 8.92 2.89
CA ALA A 200 0.07 8.14 3.06
C ALA A 200 1.30 8.88 2.52
N VAL A 201 1.18 9.54 1.35
CA VAL A 201 2.24 10.39 0.79
C VAL A 201 2.58 11.53 1.73
N GLU A 202 1.58 12.26 2.22
CA GLU A 202 1.79 13.39 3.16
C GLU A 202 2.50 12.93 4.44
N ARG A 203 2.05 11.83 5.05
CA ARG A 203 2.71 11.25 6.23
C ARG A 203 4.15 10.87 5.93
N ARG A 204 4.40 10.16 4.82
CA ARG A 204 5.74 9.69 4.47
C ARG A 204 6.70 10.84 4.24
N LEU A 205 6.28 11.84 3.47
CA LEU A 205 7.10 13.03 3.20
C LEU A 205 7.37 13.79 4.50
N GLY A 206 6.35 14.04 5.34
CA GLY A 206 6.51 14.73 6.61
C GLY A 206 7.49 14.02 7.56
N MET A 207 7.33 12.70 7.74
CA MET A 207 8.22 11.89 8.58
C MET A 207 9.69 11.93 8.14
N ARG A 208 9.93 12.07 6.83
CA ARG A 208 11.29 12.11 6.27
C ARG A 208 11.87 13.52 6.25
N ALA A 209 11.04 14.53 5.99
CA ALA A 209 11.46 15.92 5.88
C ALA A 209 11.75 16.58 7.24
N GLY A 210 11.10 16.14 8.32
CA GLY A 210 11.36 16.66 9.67
C GLY A 210 12.82 16.47 10.13
N PRO A 211 13.37 15.24 10.11
CA PRO A 211 14.78 14.99 10.44
C PRO A 211 15.75 15.71 9.50
N LEU A 212 15.41 15.85 8.21
CA LEU A 212 16.21 16.63 7.26
C LEU A 212 16.25 18.10 7.68
N LEU A 213 15.11 18.71 8.00
CA LEU A 213 15.05 20.10 8.47
C LEU A 213 15.96 20.33 9.68
N ALA A 214 15.91 19.45 10.68
CA ALA A 214 16.75 19.55 11.87
C ALA A 214 18.26 19.52 11.52
N ARG A 215 18.66 18.67 10.57
CA ARG A 215 20.05 18.61 10.10
C ARG A 215 20.47 19.86 9.32
N LEU A 216 19.62 20.36 8.42
CA LEU A 216 19.92 21.54 7.60
C LEU A 216 19.94 22.84 8.42
N ALA A 217 19.17 22.92 9.50
CA ALA A 217 19.11 24.11 10.36
C ALA A 217 20.45 24.47 11.01
N GLY A 218 21.37 23.51 11.16
CA GLY A 218 22.70 23.72 11.71
C GLY A 218 23.79 24.02 10.67
N GLN A 219 23.44 24.12 9.38
CA GLN A 219 24.42 24.30 8.30
C GLN A 219 24.41 25.74 7.77
N ASP A 220 25.58 26.38 7.80
CA ASP A 220 25.77 27.70 7.21
C ASP A 220 25.49 27.68 5.70
N GLY A 221 24.84 28.73 5.19
CA GLY A 221 24.50 28.86 3.77
C GLY A 221 23.21 28.16 3.31
N LEU A 222 22.55 27.38 4.17
CA LEU A 222 21.29 26.69 3.84
C LEU A 222 20.04 27.31 4.48
N ARG A 223 20.16 28.51 5.05
CA ARG A 223 19.06 29.18 5.77
C ARG A 223 17.77 29.32 4.94
N GLU A 224 17.89 29.73 3.67
CA GLU A 224 16.72 29.89 2.79
C GLU A 224 16.03 28.54 2.51
N LEU A 225 16.82 27.49 2.27
CA LEU A 225 16.32 26.13 2.06
C LEU A 225 15.61 25.61 3.32
N THR A 226 16.21 25.80 4.49
CA THR A 226 15.62 25.44 5.80
C THR A 226 14.28 26.15 6.01
N GLN A 227 14.17 27.45 5.69
CA GLN A 227 12.91 28.18 5.78
C GLN A 227 11.86 27.70 4.78
N ALA A 228 12.27 27.38 3.54
CA ALA A 228 11.37 26.83 2.55
C ALA A 228 10.86 25.45 2.94
N LEU A 229 11.74 24.59 3.47
CA LEU A 229 11.39 23.27 3.97
C LEU A 229 10.45 23.35 5.18
N GLN A 230 10.68 24.30 6.10
CA GLN A 230 9.76 24.55 7.21
C GLN A 230 8.37 24.96 6.71
N ARG A 231 8.28 25.89 5.73
CA ARG A 231 7.00 26.27 5.12
C ARG A 231 6.31 25.09 4.44
N ALA A 232 7.08 24.26 3.73
CA ALA A 232 6.57 23.06 3.08
C ALA A 232 5.97 22.06 4.09
N LEU A 233 6.62 21.86 5.25
CA LEU A 233 6.07 21.05 6.34
C LEU A 233 4.78 21.64 6.91
N THR A 234 4.72 22.96 7.13
CA THR A 234 3.48 23.63 7.58
C THR A 234 2.33 23.43 6.58
N CYS A 235 2.63 23.40 5.28
CA CYS A 235 1.65 23.13 4.23
C CYS A 235 1.13 21.68 4.25
N LEU A 236 1.96 20.69 4.63
CA LEU A 236 1.51 19.31 4.82
C LEU A 236 0.52 19.20 5.99
N ASP A 237 0.67 20.02 7.02
CA ASP A 237 -0.26 20.13 8.14
C ASP A 237 -1.57 20.88 7.80
N GLY A 238 -1.79 21.23 6.53
CA GLY A 238 -2.95 22.01 6.09
C GLY A 238 -2.89 23.49 6.50
N ARG A 239 -1.72 23.98 6.93
CA ARG A 239 -1.49 25.33 7.42
C ARG A 239 -0.59 26.10 6.43
N GLY A 240 -1.09 26.40 5.23
CA GLY A 240 -0.37 27.24 4.28
C GLY A 240 -0.75 27.02 2.82
N GLU A 241 -0.19 27.84 1.94
CA GLU A 241 -0.40 27.77 0.49
C GLU A 241 0.62 26.81 -0.16
N ARG A 242 0.11 25.71 -0.74
CA ARG A 242 0.93 24.59 -1.23
C ARG A 242 1.74 24.95 -2.47
N GLY A 243 1.10 25.47 -3.53
CA GLY A 243 1.74 25.81 -4.80
C GLY A 243 3.01 26.66 -4.68
N PRO A 244 2.93 27.88 -4.11
CA PRO A 244 4.10 28.75 -3.92
C PRO A 244 5.19 28.12 -3.03
N ALA A 245 4.81 27.39 -1.98
CA ALA A 245 5.76 26.70 -1.12
C ALA A 245 6.49 25.57 -1.84
N GLY A 246 5.79 24.79 -2.67
CA GLY A 246 6.35 23.74 -3.50
C GLY A 246 7.35 24.28 -4.51
N GLN A 247 6.97 25.33 -5.26
CA GLN A 247 7.85 25.97 -6.24
C GLN A 247 9.12 26.52 -5.60
N ALA A 248 9.00 27.25 -4.49
CA ALA A 248 10.15 27.82 -3.79
C ALA A 248 11.11 26.71 -3.29
N LEU A 249 10.56 25.61 -2.78
CA LEU A 249 11.36 24.47 -2.33
C LEU A 249 12.12 23.82 -3.48
N LEU A 250 11.48 23.61 -4.64
CA LEU A 250 12.13 23.06 -5.83
C LEU A 250 13.29 23.93 -6.31
N ASP A 251 13.09 25.24 -6.38
CA ASP A 251 14.10 26.17 -6.88
C ASP A 251 15.30 26.29 -5.94
N LEU A 252 15.09 26.19 -4.63
CA LEU A 252 16.17 26.16 -3.65
C LEU A 252 16.89 24.80 -3.65
N ALA A 253 16.16 23.69 -3.72
CA ALA A 253 16.76 22.35 -3.74
C ALA A 253 17.65 22.10 -4.98
N ARG A 254 17.34 22.73 -6.12
CA ARG A 254 18.19 22.67 -7.33
C ARG A 254 19.50 23.45 -7.18
N ARG A 255 19.50 24.51 -6.38
CA ARG A 255 20.67 25.39 -6.17
C ARG A 255 21.53 24.98 -4.99
N ALA A 256 20.98 24.20 -4.07
CA ALA A 256 21.70 23.74 -2.88
C ALA A 256 22.82 22.76 -3.26
N ALA A 257 24.06 23.21 -3.14
CA ALA A 257 25.23 22.36 -3.29
C ALA A 257 25.46 21.53 -2.00
N GLY A 258 26.02 20.33 -2.15
CA GLY A 258 26.44 19.50 -1.02
C GLY A 258 25.33 18.66 -0.37
N LEU A 259 24.10 18.67 -0.90
CA LEU A 259 23.07 17.71 -0.50
C LEU A 259 23.41 16.33 -1.06
N ASP A 260 23.19 15.28 -0.26
CA ASP A 260 23.27 13.93 -0.78
C ASP A 260 22.10 13.64 -1.75
N PRO A 261 22.24 12.67 -2.67
CA PRO A 261 21.19 12.38 -3.64
C PRO A 261 19.83 12.01 -3.02
N GLY A 262 19.82 11.41 -1.83
CA GLY A 262 18.61 11.03 -1.12
C GLY A 262 17.84 12.24 -0.58
N ASP A 263 18.56 13.22 -0.03
CA ASP A 263 17.99 14.50 0.39
C ASP A 263 17.42 15.27 -0.79
N GLN A 264 18.17 15.33 -1.89
CA GLN A 264 17.73 16.02 -3.09
C GLN A 264 16.46 15.38 -3.67
N ALA A 265 16.39 14.05 -3.70
CA ALA A 265 15.20 13.32 -4.10
C ALA A 265 14.00 13.59 -3.18
N LEU A 266 14.21 13.64 -1.86
CA LEU A 266 13.15 13.96 -0.89
C LEU A 266 12.61 15.39 -1.05
N LEU A 267 13.49 16.37 -1.20
CA LEU A 267 13.08 17.76 -1.41
C LEU A 267 12.36 17.94 -2.74
N GLY A 268 12.84 17.28 -3.80
CA GLY A 268 12.17 17.23 -5.10
C GLY A 268 10.77 16.61 -4.99
N ALA A 269 10.64 15.47 -4.31
CA ALA A 269 9.38 14.80 -4.08
C ALA A 269 8.38 15.68 -3.29
N LEU A 270 8.83 16.32 -2.22
CA LEU A 270 8.01 17.23 -1.42
C LEU A 270 7.58 18.46 -2.23
N GLY A 271 8.50 19.06 -2.97
CA GLY A 271 8.22 20.21 -3.82
C GLY A 271 7.16 19.90 -4.88
N LEU A 272 7.34 18.80 -5.63
CA LEU A 272 6.39 18.32 -6.64
C LEU A 272 5.01 18.02 -6.04
N TRP A 273 4.98 17.43 -4.85
CA TRP A 273 3.71 17.12 -4.17
C TRP A 273 2.92 18.37 -3.80
N LEU A 274 3.62 19.41 -3.33
CA LEU A 274 3.00 20.68 -2.94
C LEU A 274 2.64 21.55 -4.15
N GLU A 275 3.41 21.51 -5.23
CA GLU A 275 3.13 22.22 -6.48
C GLU A 275 1.84 21.70 -7.16
N ALA A 276 1.58 20.40 -7.06
CA ALA A 276 0.42 19.76 -7.68
C ALA A 276 -0.90 19.86 -6.88
N ALA A 277 -0.95 20.65 -5.79
CA ALA A 277 -2.14 20.92 -5.00
C ALA A 277 -2.73 22.29 -5.33
#